data_AF-A0A7V1NAY3-F1
#
_entry.id   AF-A0A7V1NAY3-F1
#
_cell.length_a   1.000
_cell.length_b   1.000
_cell.length_c   1.000
_cell.angle_alpha   90.00
_cell.angle_beta   90.00
_cell.angle_gamma   90.00
#
_symmetry.space_group_name_H-M   'P 1'
#
loop_
_entity.id
_entity.type
_entity.pdbx_description
1 polymer ?
#
loop_
_entity_poly.entity_id
_entity_poly.type
_entity_poly.pdbx_seq_one_letter_code
_entity_poly.pdbx_strand_id
1 'polypeptide(L)'
;EIMSGIPRDSEVYESYIRNTPMADVGRPEDVAHLARFLIGPGSRWITGVAINVDGGHALRRGPDFTQFVEPAIGHEALTGG
;
A
#
# COMPACT_ATOMS: atom_id res chain seq x y z
N GLU A 1 7.97 0.76 7.48
CA GLU A 1 7.29 0.55 6.18
C GLU A 1 7.67 1.77 5.31
N ILE A 2 7.63 1.68 3.97
CA ILE A 2 8.18 2.75 3.09
C ILE A 2 7.44 4.08 3.30
N MET A 3 6.12 4.06 3.45
CA MET A 3 5.29 5.25 3.66
C MET A 3 5.57 5.96 5.00
N SER A 4 6.12 5.27 6.02
CA SER A 4 6.48 5.95 7.28
C SER A 4 7.60 6.99 7.12
N GLY A 5 8.42 6.89 6.07
CA GLY A 5 9.45 7.86 5.73
C GLY A 5 8.99 8.98 4.79
N ILE A 6 7.76 8.93 4.30
CA ILE A 6 7.22 9.88 3.32
C ILE A 6 6.54 11.05 4.06
N PRO A 7 6.89 12.31 3.79
CA PRO A 7 6.21 13.46 4.36
C PRO A 7 4.71 13.45 4.04
N ARG A 8 3.87 13.74 5.04
CA ARG A 8 2.40 13.67 4.91
C ARG A 8 1.80 14.72 3.97
N ASP A 9 2.54 15.77 3.69
CA ASP A 9 2.21 16.86 2.77
C ASP A 9 2.81 16.65 1.36
N SER A 10 3.45 15.50 1.11
CA SER A 10 4.02 15.20 -0.20
C SER A 10 2.99 14.66 -1.20
N GLU A 11 3.21 14.92 -2.49
CA GLU A 11 2.40 14.33 -3.58
C GLU A 11 2.40 12.79 -3.55
N VAL A 12 3.46 12.14 -3.04
CA VAL A 12 3.50 10.68 -2.88
C VAL A 12 2.49 10.23 -1.85
N TYR A 13 2.44 10.89 -0.69
CA TYR A 13 1.47 10.57 0.36
C TYR A 13 0.03 10.79 -0.13
N GLU A 14 -0.23 11.93 -0.75
CA GLU A 14 -1.55 12.24 -1.34
C GLU A 14 -1.95 11.22 -2.41
N SER A 15 -1.01 10.81 -3.26
CA SER A 15 -1.26 9.77 -4.26
C SER A 15 -1.58 8.41 -3.63
N TYR A 16 -0.88 8.05 -2.55
CA TYR A 16 -1.15 6.81 -1.82
C TYR A 16 -2.55 6.81 -1.21
N ILE A 17 -2.93 7.88 -0.48
CA ILE A 17 -4.26 8.02 0.12
C ILE A 17 -5.35 7.99 -0.95
N ARG A 18 -5.19 8.74 -2.04
CA ARG A 18 -6.13 8.74 -3.18
C ARG A 18 -6.27 7.36 -3.81
N ASN A 19 -5.18 6.60 -3.90
CA ASN A 19 -5.18 5.25 -4.45
C ASN A 19 -5.65 4.17 -3.47
N THR A 20 -5.86 4.50 -2.19
CA THR A 20 -6.40 3.57 -1.18
C THR A 20 -7.89 3.86 -0.97
N PRO A 21 -8.82 2.96 -1.35
CA PRO A 21 -10.27 3.16 -1.20
C PRO A 21 -10.74 3.56 0.20
N MET A 22 -10.12 3.02 1.25
CA MET A 22 -10.45 3.38 2.63
C MET A 22 -9.87 4.75 3.08
N ALA A 23 -9.08 5.40 2.22
CA ALA A 23 -8.50 6.74 2.44
C ALA A 23 -7.73 6.89 3.77
N ASP A 24 -7.10 5.82 4.24
CA ASP A 24 -6.28 5.81 5.46
C ASP A 24 -5.02 4.96 5.26
N VAL A 25 -4.04 5.16 6.15
CA VAL A 25 -2.84 4.33 6.26
C VAL A 25 -3.10 3.19 7.23
N GLY A 26 -2.93 1.96 6.74
CA GLY A 26 -3.07 0.77 7.58
C GLY A 26 -2.10 0.77 8.76
N ARG A 27 -2.53 0.16 9.86
CA ARG A 27 -1.75 0.01 11.09
C ARG A 27 -1.35 -1.45 11.28
N PRO A 28 -0.29 -1.76 12.05
CA PRO A 28 0.10 -3.14 12.33
C PRO A 28 -1.06 -4.00 12.87
N GLU A 29 -1.99 -3.40 13.61
CA GLU A 29 -3.16 -4.06 14.16
C GLU A 29 -4.10 -4.62 13.09
N ASP A 30 -4.21 -3.98 11.92
CA ASP A 30 -5.06 -4.45 10.83
C ASP A 30 -4.62 -5.83 10.31
N VAL A 31 -3.30 -6.02 10.18
CA VAL A 31 -2.70 -7.32 9.84
C VAL A 31 -2.86 -8.32 10.99
N ALA A 32 -2.65 -7.87 12.24
CA ALA A 32 -2.79 -8.72 13.41
C ALA A 32 -4.21 -9.27 13.57
N HIS A 33 -5.24 -8.48 13.25
CA HIS A 33 -6.63 -8.92 13.29
C HIS A 33 -6.92 -10.03 12.27
N LEU A 34 -6.43 -9.92 11.03
CA LEU A 34 -6.56 -11.00 10.05
C LEU A 34 -5.79 -12.25 10.49
N ALA A 35 -4.55 -12.09 10.96
CA ALA A 35 -3.75 -13.21 11.46
C ALA A 35 -4.47 -13.95 12.60
N ARG A 36 -5.01 -13.21 13.58
CA ARG A 36 -5.80 -13.77 14.69
C ARG A 36 -7.02 -14.54 14.20
N PHE A 37 -7.72 -14.03 13.18
CA PHE A 37 -8.85 -14.76 12.58
C PHE A 37 -8.38 -16.06 11.91
N LEU A 38 -7.32 -16.01 11.11
CA LEU A 38 -6.83 -17.15 10.34
C LEU A 38 -6.25 -18.28 11.20
N ILE A 39 -5.72 -18.00 12.39
CA ILE A 39 -5.29 -19.03 13.35
C ILE A 39 -6.45 -19.58 14.21
N GLY A 40 -7.62 -18.93 14.17
CA GLY A 40 -8.77 -19.31 14.98
C GLY A 40 -9.63 -20.41 14.35
N PRO A 41 -10.55 -21.04 15.11
CA PRO A 41 -11.40 -22.12 14.59
C PRO A 41 -12.36 -21.66 13.48
N GLY A 42 -12.62 -20.35 13.36
CA GLY A 42 -13.49 -19.77 12.33
C GLY A 42 -12.92 -19.86 10.91
N SER A 43 -11.63 -20.12 10.75
CA SER A 43 -10.96 -20.23 9.44
C SER A 43 -10.79 -21.67 8.94
N ARG A 44 -11.39 -22.68 9.60
CA ARG A 44 -11.12 -24.12 9.35
C ARG A 44 -11.25 -24.61 7.91
N TRP A 45 -11.90 -23.86 7.04
CA TRP A 45 -12.13 -24.19 5.63
C TRP A 45 -11.48 -23.18 4.65
N ILE A 46 -10.61 -22.31 5.17
CA ILE A 46 -9.86 -21.31 4.41
C ILE A 46 -8.41 -21.79 4.34
N THR A 47 -7.95 -22.14 3.15
CA THR A 47 -6.56 -22.58 2.92
C THR A 47 -6.13 -22.26 1.49
N GLY A 48 -4.83 -22.10 1.25
CA GLY A 48 -4.25 -21.86 -0.08
C GLY A 48 -4.62 -20.50 -0.71
N VAL A 49 -5.12 -19.55 0.08
CA VAL A 49 -5.55 -18.23 -0.40
C VAL A 49 -4.57 -17.13 0.00
N ALA A 50 -4.46 -16.10 -0.84
CA ALA A 50 -3.85 -14.82 -0.50
C ALA A 50 -4.97 -13.80 -0.22
N ILE A 51 -4.90 -13.13 0.94
CA ILE A 51 -5.90 -12.13 1.36
C ILE A 51 -5.16 -10.81 1.57
N ASN A 52 -5.59 -9.76 0.86
CA ASN A 52 -5.02 -8.42 1.02
C ASN A 52 -5.54 -7.75 2.30
N VAL A 53 -4.62 -7.09 3.01
CA VAL A 53 -4.90 -6.21 4.15
C VAL A 53 -4.30 -4.85 3.84
N ASP A 54 -4.93 -4.12 2.93
CA ASP A 54 -4.32 -2.95 2.27
C ASP A 54 -5.29 -1.78 2.10
N GLY A 55 -6.44 -1.79 2.76
CA GLY A 55 -7.48 -0.76 2.59
C GLY A 55 -8.06 -0.70 1.18
N GLY A 56 -7.85 -1.74 0.36
CA GLY A 56 -8.25 -1.82 -1.05
C GLY A 56 -7.22 -1.27 -2.02
N HIS A 57 -6.00 -0.97 -1.58
CA HIS A 57 -4.95 -0.36 -2.42
C HIS A 57 -4.67 -1.15 -3.71
N ALA A 58 -4.67 -2.49 -3.64
CA ALA A 58 -4.48 -3.36 -4.81
C ALA A 58 -5.57 -3.23 -5.88
N LEU A 59 -6.70 -2.58 -5.60
CA LEU A 59 -7.76 -2.31 -6.58
C LEU A 59 -7.45 -1.12 -7.50
N ARG A 60 -6.40 -0.34 -7.19
CA ARG A 60 -5.99 0.83 -7.98
C ARG A 60 -4.55 0.66 -8.46
N ARG A 61 -3.65 1.54 -8.03
CA ARG A 61 -2.23 1.58 -8.43
C ARG A 61 -1.37 2.05 -7.26
N GLY A 62 -0.08 1.76 -7.34
CA GLY A 62 0.90 2.19 -6.35
C GLY A 62 0.98 3.70 -6.16
N PRO A 63 1.69 4.17 -5.11
CA PRO A 63 2.02 5.59 -4.97
C PRO A 63 2.81 6.08 -6.19
N ASP A 64 2.61 7.34 -6.54
CA ASP A 64 3.42 8.02 -7.54
C ASP A 64 4.73 8.50 -6.90
N PHE A 65 5.83 7.84 -7.22
CA PHE A 65 7.16 8.17 -6.68
C PHE A 65 7.97 9.10 -7.59
N THR A 66 7.37 9.67 -8.64
CA THR A 66 8.05 10.52 -9.64
C THR A 66 8.93 11.59 -8.96
N GLN A 67 8.41 12.29 -7.95
CA GLN A 67 9.15 13.35 -7.24
C GLN A 67 10.49 12.91 -6.63
N PHE A 68 10.63 11.63 -6.27
CA PHE A 68 11.84 11.10 -5.64
C PHE A 68 12.78 10.43 -6.63
N VAL A 69 12.24 9.89 -7.72
CA VAL A 69 13.01 9.11 -8.69
C VAL A 69 13.48 9.98 -9.85
N GLU A 70 12.67 10.94 -10.30
CA GLU A 70 12.98 11.84 -11.43
C GLU A 70 14.28 12.62 -11.25
N PRO A 71 14.55 13.23 -10.08
CA PRO A 71 15.81 13.96 -9.88
C PRO A 71 17.04 13.06 -9.96
N ALA A 72 16.88 11.75 -9.70
CA ALA A 72 17.97 10.78 -9.69
C ALA A 72 18.25 10.17 -11.07
N ILE A 73 17.22 9.92 -11.87
CA ILE A 73 17.37 9.19 -13.15
C ILE A 73 17.04 10.02 -14.39
N GLY A 74 16.44 11.21 -14.23
CA GLY A 74 15.99 12.09 -15.31
C GLY A 74 14.61 11.71 -15.88
N HIS A 75 13.91 12.71 -16.43
CA HIS A 75 12.55 12.56 -16.97
C HIS A 75 12.45 11.51 -18.09
N GLU A 76 13.38 11.55 -19.04
CA GLU A 76 13.41 10.67 -20.22
C GLU A 76 13.51 9.19 -19.82
N ALA A 77 14.32 8.88 -18.79
CA ALA A 77 14.46 7.54 -18.27
C ALA A 77 13.19 7.06 -17.53
N LEU A 78 12.46 7.96 -16.88
CA LEU A 78 11.18 7.64 -16.23
C LEU A 78 10.07 7.32 -17.22
N THR A 79 10.03 8.05 -18.34
CA THR A 79 8.98 7.89 -19.36
C THR A 79 9.27 6.77 -20.35
N GLY A 80 10.47 6.16 -20.28
CA GLY A 80 10.86 5.02 -21.10
C GLY A 80 11.48 5.36 -22.45
N GLY A 81 11.88 6.62 -22.68
CA GLY A 81 12.40 7.13 -23.96
C GLY A 81 11.33 7.43 -25.00
#